data_AF-Q92CC0-F1
#
_entry.id   AF-Q92CC0-F1
#
_cell.length_a   1.000
_cell.length_b   1.000
_cell.length_c   1.000
_cell.angle_alpha   90.00
_cell.angle_beta   90.00
_cell.angle_gamma   90.00
#
_symmetry.space_group_name_H-M   'P 1'
#
loop_
_entity.id
_entity.type
_entity.pdbx_description
1 polymer ?
#
loop_
_entity_poly.entity_id
_entity_poly.type
_entity_poly.pdbx_seq_one_letter_code
_entity_poly.pdbx_strand_id
1 'polypeptide(L)'
;MVNYDAIDNLIDTINILVEKVNEGEFEKELLGQLGMKNIPAFVETFEKDISSLLLIQRSYYINQLKKTVIKAEKPLTIEELFQYYSNDLFIGDDFRINMSKKASDFLTATTKDISKTVMKSLDKDVSFKRLSGRSVSWIKEWSEDLANLMKISTQSEVEGVLIKALSEGKGIQHVELALKDLPAFDRKRARTTAITEVLTAASVAQQEAFEQSPSVEGKKWKHSGGKGIEPRSSHIELSGKVVQINETFTIPGSGELAKYPRDTDLSASERIHCHCALGPAVNEEILGWTKEDKEKARKEVMDDLDKNPYTKKQKDAKKLANKVGQKIKNEQDILDAGEVVYKNIESKVNFYTRRIERLKKINDKANRDLIFDKITAKEQIRTRFLTSNLQEKAAEKRLELIFSELKKIRKFGNVKMLNILDNSDLYLKQILINNKKYFPASWITESNKNSVLLLNLTKERGSQQLYKGVSIVSAGVHGTKSTIIHEMMHHFEISVPGFLAAEKLFYERRTKGYDLVQLGYPYDDQEIARLDKFVIGYIGKDYAGTGYEIMSVGLQEMMEADTRIFSDTDYIHFIIGMLARL
;
A
#
# COMPACT_ATOMS: atom_id res chain seq x y z
N MET A 1 38.42 -18.01 -15.57
CA MET A 1 37.34 -18.70 -14.84
C MET A 1 36.72 -17.74 -13.85
N VAL A 2 35.44 -17.44 -14.01
CA VAL A 2 34.62 -16.73 -13.01
C VAL A 2 34.65 -17.57 -11.74
N ASN A 3 35.03 -16.98 -10.61
CA ASN A 3 35.05 -17.73 -9.36
C ASN A 3 33.62 -17.82 -8.79
N TYR A 4 32.96 -18.96 -9.01
CA TYR A 4 31.61 -19.24 -8.49
C TYR A 4 31.54 -19.24 -6.95
N ASP A 5 32.68 -19.36 -6.26
CA ASP A 5 32.78 -19.39 -4.79
C ASP A 5 32.11 -18.17 -4.12
N ALA A 6 32.16 -16.97 -4.71
CA ALA A 6 31.65 -15.77 -4.06
C ALA A 6 30.11 -15.75 -3.91
N ILE A 7 29.40 -16.37 -4.86
CA ILE A 7 27.94 -16.41 -4.86
C ILE A 7 27.45 -17.52 -3.98
N ASP A 8 28.15 -18.65 -4.00
CA ASP A 8 27.83 -19.77 -3.14
C ASP A 8 28.16 -19.40 -1.68
N ASN A 9 29.27 -18.68 -1.42
CA ASN A 9 29.55 -18.05 -0.12
C ASN A 9 28.47 -17.04 0.32
N LEU A 10 27.89 -16.29 -0.62
CA LEU A 10 26.77 -15.38 -0.35
C LEU A 10 25.50 -16.15 0.00
N ILE A 11 25.19 -17.21 -0.73
CA ILE A 11 24.07 -18.10 -0.44
C ILE A 11 24.24 -18.77 0.94
N ASP A 12 25.44 -19.24 1.26
CA ASP A 12 25.76 -19.85 2.56
C ASP A 12 25.61 -18.83 3.69
N THR A 13 26.09 -17.60 3.48
CA THR A 13 25.91 -16.51 4.43
C THR A 13 24.43 -16.17 4.61
N ILE A 14 23.64 -16.13 3.53
CA ILE A 14 22.19 -15.92 3.58
C ILE A 14 21.52 -17.03 4.40
N ASN A 15 21.90 -18.29 4.18
CA ASN A 15 21.36 -19.42 4.93
C ASN A 15 21.66 -19.30 6.43
N ILE A 16 22.93 -19.06 6.80
CA ILE A 16 23.35 -18.87 8.20
C ILE A 16 22.58 -17.70 8.82
N LEU A 17 22.44 -16.58 8.10
CA LEU A 17 21.73 -15.41 8.58
C LEU A 17 20.27 -15.74 8.89
N VAL A 18 19.57 -16.41 7.97
CA VAL A 18 18.14 -16.69 8.13
C VAL A 18 17.90 -17.82 9.15
N GLU A 19 18.72 -18.87 9.18
CA GLU A 19 18.65 -19.93 10.19
C GLU A 19 18.81 -19.34 11.60
N LYS A 20 19.80 -18.47 11.78
CA LYS A 20 20.08 -17.83 13.07
C LYS A 20 19.08 -16.75 13.48
N VAL A 21 18.24 -16.24 12.56
CA VAL A 21 17.05 -15.44 12.91
C VAL A 21 16.07 -16.28 13.74
N ASN A 22 15.91 -17.56 13.38
CA ASN A 22 14.95 -18.46 14.04
C ASN A 22 15.44 -18.88 15.43
N GLU A 23 16.75 -19.03 15.60
CA GLU A 23 17.37 -19.49 16.85
C GLU A 23 17.81 -18.35 17.78
N GLY A 24 17.92 -17.12 17.29
CA GLY A 24 18.28 -15.94 18.09
C GLY A 24 19.79 -15.75 18.33
N GLU A 25 20.64 -16.56 17.72
CA GLU A 25 22.09 -16.54 17.92
C GLU A 25 22.85 -15.95 16.70
N PHE A 26 24.17 -15.81 16.77
CA PHE A 26 25.00 -15.39 15.64
C PHE A 26 26.46 -15.80 15.87
N GLU A 27 27.08 -16.54 14.95
CA GLU A 27 28.52 -16.85 15.03
C GLU A 27 29.30 -15.99 14.05
N LYS A 28 30.10 -15.08 14.59
CA LYS A 28 30.94 -14.14 13.82
C LYS A 28 32.08 -14.84 13.08
N GLU A 29 32.55 -15.97 13.61
CA GLU A 29 33.72 -16.70 13.10
C GLU A 29 33.42 -17.42 11.77
N LEU A 30 32.24 -18.03 11.66
CA LEU A 30 31.78 -18.74 10.45
C LEU A 30 31.58 -17.80 9.25
N LEU A 31 31.02 -16.61 9.48
CA LEU A 31 30.83 -15.61 8.41
C LEU A 31 32.13 -14.93 7.97
N GLY A 32 33.14 -14.92 8.85
CA GLY A 32 34.49 -14.50 8.50
C GLY A 32 35.18 -15.43 7.50
N GLN A 33 34.84 -16.72 7.53
CA GLN A 33 35.37 -17.75 6.62
C GLN A 33 34.74 -17.66 5.23
N LEU A 34 33.50 -17.16 5.11
CA LEU A 34 32.76 -16.98 3.84
C LEU A 34 33.11 -15.69 3.07
N GLY A 35 34.17 -14.98 3.47
CA GLY A 35 34.66 -13.81 2.73
C GLY A 35 33.82 -12.53 2.85
N MET A 36 32.72 -12.53 3.63
CA MET A 36 31.83 -11.39 3.83
C MET A 36 31.86 -10.86 5.27
N LYS A 37 33.06 -10.48 5.69
CA LYS A 37 33.41 -10.12 7.08
C LYS A 37 32.58 -8.97 7.67
N ASN A 38 32.04 -8.08 6.83
CA ASN A 38 31.34 -6.87 7.27
C ASN A 38 29.83 -7.07 7.50
N ILE A 39 29.22 -8.13 6.96
CA ILE A 39 27.79 -8.38 7.08
C ILE A 39 27.31 -8.46 8.54
N PRO A 40 27.98 -9.22 9.43
CA PRO A 40 27.67 -9.20 10.86
C PRO A 40 27.58 -7.79 11.46
N ALA A 41 28.56 -6.95 11.13
CA ALA A 41 28.67 -5.60 11.67
C ALA A 41 27.54 -4.70 11.15
N PHE A 42 27.14 -4.85 9.88
CA PHE A 42 25.99 -4.14 9.32
C PHE A 42 24.69 -4.51 10.04
N VAL A 43 24.43 -5.81 10.24
CA VAL A 43 23.25 -6.29 10.98
C VAL A 43 23.26 -5.72 12.40
N GLU A 44 24.35 -5.88 13.14
CA GLU A 44 24.44 -5.44 14.54
C GLU A 44 24.27 -3.93 14.70
N THR A 45 24.87 -3.15 13.80
CA THR A 45 24.78 -1.69 13.84
C THR A 45 23.36 -1.23 13.56
N PHE A 46 22.72 -1.78 12.51
CA PHE A 46 21.38 -1.38 12.16
C PHE A 46 20.33 -1.88 13.16
N GLU A 47 20.51 -3.09 13.70
CA GLU A 47 19.70 -3.60 14.81
C GLU A 47 19.74 -2.64 16.01
N LYS A 48 20.94 -2.16 16.39
CA LYS A 48 21.10 -1.19 17.49
C LYS A 48 20.42 0.13 17.19
N ASP A 49 20.58 0.65 15.97
CA ASP A 49 19.92 1.88 15.53
C ASP A 49 18.40 1.75 15.61
N ILE A 50 17.83 0.67 15.04
CA ILE A 50 16.39 0.41 15.09
C ILE A 50 15.92 0.25 16.54
N SER A 51 16.60 -0.56 17.34
CA SER A 51 16.24 -0.81 18.73
C SER A 51 16.24 0.48 19.55
N SER A 52 17.22 1.36 19.33
CA SER A 52 17.27 2.68 19.97
C SER A 52 16.07 3.54 19.58
N LEU A 53 15.76 3.61 18.28
CA LEU A 53 14.61 4.37 17.78
C LEU A 53 13.27 3.83 18.32
N LEU A 54 13.10 2.51 18.42
CA LEU A 54 11.92 1.90 19.01
C LEU A 54 11.79 2.22 20.51
N LEU A 55 12.90 2.22 21.26
CA LEU A 55 12.91 2.61 22.67
C LEU A 55 12.59 4.09 22.87
N ILE A 56 13.10 4.96 22.01
CA ILE A 56 12.78 6.40 21.99
C ILE A 56 11.29 6.59 21.72
N GLN A 57 10.74 5.91 20.71
CA GLN A 57 9.32 5.97 20.36
C GLN A 57 8.43 5.46 21.48
N ARG A 58 8.77 4.32 22.12
CA ARG A 58 8.08 3.80 23.30
C ARG A 58 8.07 4.82 24.44
N SER A 59 9.24 5.38 24.73
CA SER A 59 9.41 6.36 25.80
C SER A 59 8.61 7.62 25.51
N TYR A 60 8.58 8.08 24.24
CA TYR A 60 7.76 9.20 23.82
C TYR A 60 6.28 8.93 24.13
N TYR A 61 5.71 7.81 23.68
CA TYR A 61 4.31 7.50 23.94
C TYR A 61 3.99 7.37 25.43
N ILE A 62 4.80 6.64 26.21
CA ILE A 62 4.58 6.46 27.65
C ILE A 62 4.73 7.79 28.42
N ASN A 63 5.72 8.60 28.08
CA ASN A 63 5.94 9.88 28.76
C ASN A 63 4.81 10.87 28.46
N GLN A 64 4.32 10.89 27.22
CA GLN A 64 3.18 11.72 26.87
C GLN A 64 1.89 11.23 27.54
N LEU A 65 1.66 9.91 27.59
CA LEU A 65 0.57 9.33 28.38
C LEU A 65 0.59 9.84 29.83
N LYS A 66 1.73 9.72 30.52
CA LYS A 66 1.88 10.18 31.91
C LYS A 66 1.63 11.68 32.06
N LYS A 67 2.22 12.49 31.17
CA LYS A 67 2.05 13.95 31.19
C LYS A 67 0.59 14.34 31.02
N THR A 68 -0.12 13.72 30.07
CA THR A 68 -1.53 14.02 29.80
C THR A 68 -2.40 13.60 30.98
N VAL A 69 -2.14 12.44 31.59
CA VAL A 69 -2.84 12.00 32.80
C VAL A 69 -2.63 12.94 33.98
N ILE A 70 -1.39 13.38 34.23
CA ILE A 70 -1.08 14.30 35.34
C ILE A 70 -1.73 15.67 35.15
N LYS A 71 -1.77 16.17 33.90
CA LYS A 71 -2.34 17.48 33.58
C LYS A 71 -3.86 17.50 33.50
N ALA A 72 -4.52 16.34 33.50
CA ALA A 72 -5.95 16.28 33.32
C ALA A 72 -6.68 16.71 34.60
N GLU A 73 -7.57 17.69 34.48
CA GLU A 73 -8.42 18.17 35.58
C GLU A 73 -9.43 17.10 36.06
N LYS A 74 -9.73 16.12 35.19
CA LYS A 74 -10.59 14.97 35.44
C LYS A 74 -9.91 13.68 34.94
N PRO A 75 -10.24 12.49 35.47
CA PRO A 75 -9.72 11.23 34.95
C PRO A 75 -10.02 11.08 33.46
N LEU A 76 -8.99 10.88 32.65
CA LEU A 76 -9.14 10.66 31.21
C LEU A 76 -9.83 9.32 30.96
N THR A 77 -10.71 9.33 29.98
CA THR A 77 -11.30 8.13 29.42
C THR A 77 -10.35 7.49 28.40
N ILE A 78 -10.46 6.18 28.18
CA ILE A 78 -9.69 5.50 27.11
C ILE A 78 -10.01 6.10 25.72
N GLU A 79 -11.20 6.64 25.55
CA GLU A 79 -11.62 7.41 24.38
C GLU A 79 -10.79 8.67 24.16
N GLU A 80 -10.76 9.56 25.16
CA GLU A 80 -9.98 10.80 25.11
C GLU A 80 -8.50 10.48 24.86
N LEU A 81 -8.00 9.40 25.48
CA LEU A 81 -6.64 8.94 25.26
C LEU A 81 -6.40 8.46 23.83
N PHE A 82 -7.31 7.68 23.26
CA PHE A 82 -7.18 7.19 21.90
C PHE A 82 -7.22 8.31 20.86
N GLN A 83 -8.07 9.31 21.07
CA GLN A 83 -8.13 10.50 20.24
C GLN A 83 -6.82 11.29 20.31
N TYR A 84 -6.29 11.50 21.51
CA TYR A 84 -4.99 12.15 21.72
C TYR A 84 -3.84 11.41 21.01
N TYR A 85 -3.80 10.08 21.11
CA TYR A 85 -2.80 9.29 20.40
C TYR A 85 -2.94 9.43 18.87
N SER A 86 -4.16 9.29 18.35
CA SER A 86 -4.41 9.31 16.91
C SER A 86 -4.16 10.67 16.27
N ASN A 87 -4.57 11.74 16.95
CA ASN A 87 -4.56 13.10 16.40
C ASN A 87 -3.28 13.87 16.69
N ASP A 88 -2.60 13.55 17.81
CA ASP A 88 -1.44 14.32 18.25
C ASP A 88 -0.18 13.46 18.23
N LEU A 89 -0.15 12.38 19.01
CA LEU A 89 1.10 11.64 19.24
C LEU A 89 1.60 10.91 17.99
N PHE A 90 0.71 10.27 17.23
CA PHE A 90 1.09 9.55 16.02
C PHE A 90 1.59 10.49 14.92
N ILE A 91 1.06 11.71 14.88
CA ILE A 91 1.46 12.73 13.92
C ILE A 91 2.81 13.34 14.34
N GLY A 92 2.94 13.72 15.61
CA GLY A 92 4.14 14.35 16.17
C GLY A 92 5.33 13.40 16.42
N ASP A 93 5.20 12.12 16.11
CA ASP A 93 6.26 11.13 16.24
C ASP A 93 7.27 11.17 15.08
N ASP A 94 8.52 11.50 15.41
CA ASP A 94 9.66 11.63 14.50
C ASP A 94 10.32 10.30 14.11
N PHE A 95 9.83 9.14 14.59
CA PHE A 95 10.40 7.83 14.30
C PHE A 95 10.65 7.62 12.80
N ARG A 96 9.68 8.00 11.94
CA ARG A 96 9.81 7.86 10.48
C ARG A 96 11.02 8.61 9.95
N ILE A 97 11.23 9.84 10.38
CA ILE A 97 12.31 10.70 9.87
C ILE A 97 13.66 10.11 10.24
N ASN A 98 13.81 9.75 11.52
CA ASN A 98 15.06 9.19 12.03
C ASN A 98 15.34 7.79 11.45
N MET A 99 14.32 6.93 11.37
CA MET A 99 14.44 5.59 10.80
C MET A 99 14.78 5.65 9.30
N SER A 100 14.18 6.55 8.54
CA SER A 100 14.49 6.72 7.11
C SER A 100 15.97 7.09 6.91
N LYS A 101 16.48 8.05 7.70
CA LYS A 101 17.90 8.41 7.65
C LYS A 101 18.81 7.21 7.96
N LYS A 102 18.54 6.50 9.06
CA LYS A 102 19.33 5.32 9.46
C LYS A 102 19.28 4.20 8.44
N ALA A 103 18.11 3.94 7.87
CA ALA A 103 17.93 2.96 6.79
C ALA A 103 18.70 3.37 5.53
N SER A 104 18.65 4.63 5.12
CA SER A 104 19.40 5.13 3.96
C SER A 104 20.90 4.96 4.14
N ASP A 105 21.44 5.33 5.30
CA ASP A 105 22.87 5.20 5.62
C ASP A 105 23.30 3.72 5.58
N PHE A 106 22.53 2.85 6.24
CA PHE A 106 22.75 1.41 6.27
C PHE A 106 22.69 0.79 4.87
N LEU A 107 21.60 1.01 4.13
CA LEU A 107 21.40 0.45 2.78
C LEU A 107 22.50 0.92 1.82
N THR A 108 22.93 2.19 1.92
CA THR A 108 24.05 2.71 1.13
C THR A 108 25.35 1.98 1.43
N ALA A 109 25.70 1.83 2.71
CA ALA A 109 26.94 1.19 3.11
C ALA A 109 26.96 -0.29 2.73
N THR A 110 25.88 -1.02 3.02
CA THR A 110 25.77 -2.46 2.75
C THR A 110 25.73 -2.75 1.25
N THR A 111 24.91 -2.02 0.48
CA THR A 111 24.83 -2.21 -0.98
C THR A 111 26.19 -1.96 -1.62
N LYS A 112 26.88 -0.88 -1.23
CA LYS A 112 28.22 -0.54 -1.74
C LYS A 112 29.25 -1.64 -1.46
N ASP A 113 29.28 -2.14 -0.24
CA ASP A 113 30.26 -3.16 0.19
C ASP A 113 30.04 -4.50 -0.53
N ILE A 114 28.78 -4.94 -0.63
CA ILE A 114 28.42 -6.17 -1.33
C ILE A 114 28.63 -6.03 -2.84
N SER A 115 28.22 -4.92 -3.46
CA SER A 115 28.46 -4.69 -4.90
C SER A 115 29.95 -4.71 -5.23
N LYS A 116 30.79 -4.09 -4.39
CA LYS A 116 32.24 -4.13 -4.54
C LYS A 116 32.78 -5.56 -4.48
N THR A 117 32.28 -6.36 -3.55
CA THR A 117 32.70 -7.76 -3.37
C THR A 117 32.27 -8.62 -4.55
N VAL A 118 31.01 -8.52 -4.99
CA VAL A 118 30.46 -9.24 -6.13
C VAL A 118 31.17 -8.84 -7.42
N MET A 119 31.32 -7.54 -7.71
CA MET A 119 32.02 -7.10 -8.93
C MET A 119 33.46 -7.60 -9.00
N LYS A 120 34.20 -7.56 -7.88
CA LYS A 120 35.57 -8.09 -7.82
C LYS A 120 35.64 -9.58 -8.16
N SER A 121 34.58 -10.35 -7.84
CA SER A 121 34.51 -11.79 -8.15
C SER A 121 34.11 -12.10 -9.59
N LEU A 122 33.38 -11.20 -10.25
CA LEU A 122 32.91 -11.36 -11.63
C LEU A 122 34.05 -11.11 -12.63
N ASP A 123 34.72 -9.98 -12.50
CA ASP A 123 35.80 -9.57 -13.40
C ASP A 123 36.82 -8.68 -12.67
N LYS A 124 38.06 -9.14 -12.59
CA LYS A 124 39.17 -8.42 -11.94
C LYS A 124 39.54 -7.13 -12.66
N ASP A 125 39.23 -7.01 -13.95
CA ASP A 125 39.60 -5.85 -14.77
C ASP A 125 38.63 -4.67 -14.58
N VAL A 126 37.41 -4.95 -14.09
CA VAL A 126 36.34 -3.98 -13.89
C VAL A 126 36.07 -3.79 -12.41
N SER A 127 36.59 -2.70 -11.84
CA SER A 127 36.43 -2.40 -10.42
C SER A 127 35.16 -1.58 -10.13
N PHE A 128 34.51 -1.89 -9.00
CA PHE A 128 33.44 -1.06 -8.46
C PHE A 128 33.97 0.32 -8.09
N LYS A 129 33.36 1.39 -8.63
CA LYS A 129 33.73 2.78 -8.32
C LYS A 129 32.68 3.50 -7.47
N ARG A 130 31.40 3.34 -7.83
CA ARG A 130 30.25 3.97 -7.16
C ARG A 130 28.97 3.20 -7.49
N LEU A 131 27.92 3.49 -6.75
CA LEU A 131 26.56 3.07 -7.10
C LEU A 131 26.04 3.87 -8.30
N SER A 132 25.19 3.22 -9.09
CA SER A 132 24.40 3.82 -10.15
C SER A 132 23.31 4.73 -9.58
N GLY A 133 22.84 5.69 -10.38
CA GLY A 133 21.70 6.54 -10.02
C GLY A 133 20.43 5.75 -9.72
N ARG A 134 20.24 4.59 -10.38
CA ARG A 134 19.14 3.65 -10.12
C ARG A 134 19.18 3.10 -8.70
N SER A 135 20.33 2.58 -8.26
CA SER A 135 20.49 2.06 -6.90
C SER A 135 20.41 3.16 -5.83
N VAL A 136 20.96 4.35 -6.10
CA VAL A 136 20.81 5.51 -5.20
C VAL A 136 19.34 5.92 -5.04
N SER A 137 18.56 5.91 -6.13
CA SER A 137 17.12 6.22 -6.07
C SER A 137 16.35 5.17 -5.29
N TRP A 138 16.65 3.89 -5.51
CA TRP A 138 16.04 2.79 -4.75
C TRP A 138 16.32 2.91 -3.25
N ILE A 139 17.57 3.18 -2.84
CA ILE A 139 17.93 3.36 -1.42
C ILE A 139 17.08 4.46 -0.78
N LYS A 140 16.97 5.62 -1.44
CA LYS A 140 16.19 6.75 -0.92
C LYS A 140 14.73 6.36 -0.72
N GLU A 141 14.09 5.81 -1.74
CA GLU A 141 12.67 5.46 -1.67
C GLU A 141 12.40 4.34 -0.67
N TRP A 142 13.18 3.27 -0.73
CA TRP A 142 12.98 2.13 0.15
C TRP A 142 13.26 2.47 1.62
N SER A 143 14.23 3.35 1.90
CA SER A 143 14.46 3.83 3.27
C SER A 143 13.24 4.58 3.84
N GLU A 144 12.55 5.38 3.02
CA GLU A 144 11.33 6.08 3.41
C GLU A 144 10.16 5.11 3.58
N ASP A 145 10.00 4.16 2.66
CA ASP A 145 8.96 3.12 2.71
C ASP A 145 9.14 2.20 3.93
N LEU A 146 10.35 1.72 4.19
CA LEU A 146 10.66 0.92 5.37
C LEU A 146 10.34 1.66 6.66
N ALA A 147 10.76 2.92 6.77
CA ALA A 147 10.48 3.76 7.94
C ALA A 147 8.98 3.97 8.15
N ASN A 148 8.23 4.17 7.05
CA ASN A 148 6.77 4.25 7.07
C ASN A 148 6.12 2.94 7.53
N LEU A 149 6.52 1.80 6.96
CA LEU A 149 6.01 0.48 7.31
C LEU A 149 6.24 0.17 8.79
N MET A 150 7.43 0.48 9.30
CA MET A 150 7.76 0.30 10.72
C MET A 150 6.93 1.21 11.63
N LYS A 151 6.75 2.49 11.26
CA LYS A 151 5.91 3.43 12.01
C LYS A 151 4.45 2.94 12.08
N ILE A 152 3.86 2.60 10.93
CA ILE A 152 2.48 2.16 10.82
C ILE A 152 2.24 0.86 11.60
N SER A 153 3.16 -0.09 11.51
CA SER A 153 3.03 -1.34 12.28
C SER A 153 3.14 -1.09 13.79
N THR A 154 4.04 -0.22 14.27
CA THR A 154 4.03 0.17 15.69
C THR A 154 2.71 0.82 16.09
N GLN A 155 2.22 1.77 15.30
CA GLN A 155 0.95 2.46 15.57
C GLN A 155 -0.21 1.47 15.65
N SER A 156 -0.26 0.49 14.74
CA SER A 156 -1.28 -0.57 14.74
C SER A 156 -1.32 -1.37 16.04
N GLU A 157 -0.15 -1.66 16.62
CA GLU A 157 -0.03 -2.41 17.86
C GLU A 157 -0.39 -1.55 19.08
N VAL A 158 0.07 -0.29 19.11
CA VAL A 158 -0.29 0.69 20.16
C VAL A 158 -1.80 0.95 20.16
N GLU A 159 -2.39 1.12 18.99
CA GLU A 159 -3.84 1.22 18.83
C GLU A 159 -4.54 -0.04 19.31
N GLY A 160 -4.00 -1.22 18.98
CA GLY A 160 -4.51 -2.50 19.47
C GLY A 160 -4.59 -2.56 21.00
N VAL A 161 -3.58 -2.05 21.71
CA VAL A 161 -3.58 -1.94 23.18
C VAL A 161 -4.72 -1.05 23.68
N LEU A 162 -4.88 0.15 23.10
CA LEU A 162 -5.92 1.09 23.50
C LEU A 162 -7.33 0.54 23.23
N ILE A 163 -7.50 -0.08 22.06
CA ILE A 163 -8.72 -0.73 21.60
C ILE A 163 -9.10 -1.90 22.52
N LYS A 164 -8.12 -2.73 22.91
CA LYS A 164 -8.32 -3.83 23.85
C LYS A 164 -8.75 -3.31 25.22
N ALA A 165 -8.04 -2.31 25.75
CA ALA A 165 -8.36 -1.69 27.04
C ALA A 165 -9.79 -1.13 27.06
N LEU A 166 -10.21 -0.47 25.97
CA LEU A 166 -11.57 0.00 25.80
C LEU A 166 -12.59 -1.15 25.86
N SER A 167 -12.35 -2.23 25.10
CA SER A 167 -13.28 -3.36 25.01
C SER A 167 -13.39 -4.21 26.28
N GLU A 168 -12.39 -4.14 27.16
CA GLU A 168 -12.32 -4.90 28.41
C GLU A 168 -12.60 -4.02 29.64
N GLY A 169 -12.95 -2.74 29.46
CA GLY A 169 -13.18 -1.79 30.54
C GLY A 169 -11.94 -1.53 31.40
N LYS A 170 -10.73 -1.72 30.85
CA LYS A 170 -9.47 -1.52 31.57
C LYS A 170 -9.10 -0.04 31.62
N GLY A 171 -8.56 0.39 32.76
CA GLY A 171 -8.10 1.76 32.98
C GLY A 171 -6.71 2.05 32.41
N ILE A 172 -6.28 3.30 32.55
CA ILE A 172 -5.04 3.83 31.97
C ILE A 172 -3.78 3.09 32.48
N GLN A 173 -3.78 2.61 33.72
CA GLN A 173 -2.68 1.81 34.27
C GLN A 173 -2.42 0.54 33.46
N HIS A 174 -3.47 -0.11 32.97
CA HIS A 174 -3.34 -1.27 32.10
C HIS A 174 -2.71 -0.90 30.76
N VAL A 175 -3.11 0.24 30.19
CA VAL A 175 -2.51 0.77 28.95
C VAL A 175 -1.02 1.06 29.17
N GLU A 176 -0.64 1.72 30.26
CA GLU A 176 0.77 2.00 30.54
C GLU A 176 1.61 0.72 30.60
N LEU A 177 1.14 -0.30 31.33
CA LEU A 177 1.83 -1.59 31.44
C LEU A 177 1.90 -2.31 30.09
N ALA A 178 0.78 -2.40 29.37
CA ALA A 178 0.73 -3.04 28.06
C ALA A 178 1.64 -2.35 27.02
N LEU A 179 1.82 -1.03 27.10
CA LEU A 179 2.75 -0.31 26.22
C LEU A 179 4.22 -0.54 26.59
N LYS A 180 4.54 -0.77 27.87
CA LYS A 180 5.92 -1.10 28.30
C LYS A 180 6.38 -2.44 27.72
N ASP A 181 5.47 -3.41 27.74
CA ASP A 181 5.72 -4.80 27.36
C ASP A 181 5.29 -5.10 25.91
N LEU A 182 4.98 -4.08 25.11
CA LEU A 182 4.47 -4.26 23.76
C LEU A 182 5.58 -4.77 22.82
N PRO A 183 5.43 -5.95 22.19
CA PRO A 183 6.48 -6.53 21.34
C PRO A 183 6.88 -5.68 20.13
N ALA A 184 6.02 -4.72 19.75
CA ALA A 184 6.34 -3.71 18.74
C ALA A 184 7.62 -2.92 19.06
N PHE A 185 8.01 -2.82 20.33
CA PHE A 185 9.22 -2.09 20.75
C PHE A 185 10.42 -3.00 21.04
N ASP A 186 10.28 -4.31 20.83
CA ASP A 186 11.30 -5.28 21.19
C ASP A 186 12.52 -5.24 20.27
N ARG A 187 13.69 -5.51 20.85
CA ARG A 187 14.93 -5.71 20.11
C ARG A 187 14.84 -6.87 19.12
N LYS A 188 14.02 -7.90 19.38
CA LYS A 188 13.80 -9.02 18.44
C LYS A 188 13.22 -8.54 17.11
N ARG A 189 12.29 -7.58 17.14
CA ARG A 189 11.75 -6.94 15.93
C ARG A 189 12.84 -6.17 15.20
N ALA A 190 13.64 -5.38 15.94
CA ALA A 190 14.77 -4.63 15.36
C ALA A 190 15.76 -5.55 14.63
N ARG A 191 16.09 -6.70 15.24
CA ARG A 191 16.98 -7.71 14.66
C ARG A 191 16.39 -8.34 13.40
N THR A 192 15.12 -8.74 13.45
CA THR A 192 14.41 -9.33 12.31
C THR A 192 14.40 -8.37 11.12
N THR A 193 14.12 -7.09 11.37
CA THR A 193 14.19 -6.05 10.33
C THR A 193 15.62 -5.91 9.81
N ALA A 194 16.62 -5.76 10.69
CA ALA A 194 18.00 -5.55 10.24
C ALA A 194 18.52 -6.69 9.35
N ILE A 195 18.19 -7.94 9.69
CA ILE A 195 18.56 -9.11 8.88
C ILE A 195 17.81 -9.10 7.55
N THR A 196 16.49 -8.88 7.57
CA THR A 196 15.68 -8.77 6.35
C THR A 196 16.27 -7.74 5.39
N GLU A 197 16.67 -6.59 5.91
CA GLU A 197 17.16 -5.49 5.08
C GLU A 197 18.61 -5.66 4.61
N VAL A 198 19.47 -6.37 5.35
CA VAL A 198 20.77 -6.83 4.81
C VAL A 198 20.55 -7.75 3.62
N LEU A 199 19.62 -8.69 3.72
CA LEU A 199 19.32 -9.65 2.65
C LEU A 199 18.68 -8.97 1.43
N THR A 200 17.82 -7.97 1.65
CA THR A 200 17.31 -7.10 0.59
C THR A 200 18.46 -6.35 -0.09
N ALA A 201 19.32 -5.67 0.67
CA ALA A 201 20.47 -4.94 0.16
C ALA A 201 21.44 -5.83 -0.62
N ALA A 202 21.66 -7.07 -0.18
CA ALA A 202 22.46 -8.05 -0.92
C ALA A 202 21.90 -8.33 -2.32
N SER A 203 20.58 -8.45 -2.43
CA SER A 203 19.90 -8.74 -3.71
C SER A 203 20.01 -7.55 -4.68
N VAL A 204 19.84 -6.33 -4.15
CA VAL A 204 20.08 -5.09 -4.90
C VAL A 204 21.53 -4.98 -5.33
N ALA A 205 22.46 -5.30 -4.43
CA ALA A 205 23.88 -5.23 -4.71
C ALA A 205 24.35 -6.21 -5.80
N GLN A 206 23.74 -7.41 -5.86
CA GLN A 206 23.95 -8.38 -6.94
C GLN A 206 23.45 -7.83 -8.28
N GLN A 207 22.21 -7.31 -8.31
CA GLN A 207 21.66 -6.69 -9.53
C GLN A 207 22.53 -5.52 -9.98
N GLU A 208 22.93 -4.64 -9.06
CA GLU A 208 23.83 -3.50 -9.33
C GLU A 208 25.17 -3.97 -9.90
N ALA A 209 25.77 -5.01 -9.32
CA ALA A 209 27.04 -5.55 -9.81
C ALA A 209 26.90 -6.16 -11.21
N PHE A 210 25.78 -6.83 -11.49
CA PHE A 210 25.51 -7.44 -12.78
C PHE A 210 25.23 -6.39 -13.85
N GLU A 211 24.46 -5.34 -13.52
CA GLU A 211 24.24 -4.20 -14.41
C GLU A 211 25.55 -3.46 -14.74
N GLN A 212 26.47 -3.31 -13.78
CA GLN A 212 27.75 -2.64 -14.02
C GLN A 212 28.80 -3.49 -14.76
N SER A 213 28.64 -4.81 -14.79
CA SER A 213 29.66 -5.72 -15.31
C SER A 213 29.38 -6.04 -16.78
N PRO A 214 30.25 -5.61 -17.73
CA PRO A 214 30.02 -5.85 -19.15
C PRO A 214 29.99 -7.35 -19.50
N SER A 215 30.68 -8.18 -18.73
CA SER A 215 30.76 -9.62 -18.97
C SER A 215 29.52 -10.38 -18.52
N VAL A 216 28.63 -9.76 -17.75
CA VAL A 216 27.35 -10.37 -17.40
C VAL A 216 26.35 -10.00 -18.50
N GLU A 217 25.66 -11.01 -19.06
CA GLU A 217 24.60 -10.81 -20.07
C GLU A 217 23.22 -11.17 -19.52
N GLY A 218 23.17 -11.94 -18.43
CA GLY A 218 21.92 -12.34 -17.81
C GLY A 218 22.06 -12.60 -16.33
N LYS A 219 20.93 -12.85 -15.68
CA LYS A 219 20.83 -13.21 -14.27
C LYS A 219 20.02 -14.49 -14.11
N LYS A 220 20.48 -15.34 -13.22
CA LYS A 220 19.94 -16.66 -12.90
C LYS A 220 19.37 -16.63 -11.49
N TRP A 221 18.14 -17.09 -11.31
CA TRP A 221 17.61 -17.29 -9.96
C TRP A 221 18.27 -18.53 -9.34
N LYS A 222 18.81 -18.39 -8.12
CA LYS A 222 19.39 -19.51 -7.36
C LYS A 222 18.65 -19.66 -6.04
N HIS A 223 18.00 -20.80 -5.85
CA HIS A 223 17.51 -21.22 -4.54
C HIS A 223 18.64 -21.92 -3.78
N SER A 224 18.77 -21.68 -2.47
CA SER A 224 19.90 -22.17 -1.67
C SER A 224 19.88 -23.66 -1.37
N GLY A 225 18.69 -24.26 -1.27
CA GLY A 225 18.52 -25.70 -1.04
C GLY A 225 19.07 -26.22 0.29
N GLY A 226 19.27 -25.35 1.29
CA GLY A 226 19.85 -25.70 2.59
C GLY A 226 19.07 -26.82 3.31
N LYS A 227 19.74 -27.53 4.24
CA LYS A 227 19.06 -28.44 5.17
C LYS A 227 18.27 -27.64 6.21
N GLY A 228 17.11 -28.13 6.63
CA GLY A 228 16.32 -27.54 7.72
C GLY A 228 15.44 -26.34 7.34
N ILE A 229 15.34 -26.00 6.05
CA ILE A 229 14.41 -24.96 5.56
C ILE A 229 13.16 -25.59 4.95
N GLU A 230 12.02 -24.89 5.03
CA GLU A 230 10.79 -25.20 4.29
C GLU A 230 10.62 -24.22 3.12
N PRO A 231 11.24 -24.51 1.96
CA PRO A 231 11.25 -23.57 0.84
C PRO A 231 9.90 -23.53 0.12
N ARG A 232 9.52 -22.34 -0.34
CA ARG A 232 8.32 -22.15 -1.17
C ARG A 232 8.50 -22.86 -2.51
N SER A 233 7.51 -23.65 -2.91
CA SER A 233 7.53 -24.37 -4.20
C SER A 233 7.75 -23.43 -5.39
N SER A 234 7.10 -22.26 -5.39
CA SER A 234 7.24 -21.23 -6.42
C SER A 234 8.67 -20.73 -6.60
N HIS A 235 9.45 -20.63 -5.52
CA HIS A 235 10.84 -20.15 -5.55
C HIS A 235 11.83 -21.26 -5.95
N ILE A 236 11.52 -22.51 -5.58
CA ILE A 236 12.28 -23.69 -6.03
C ILE A 236 12.14 -23.85 -7.54
N GLU A 237 10.93 -23.69 -8.07
CA GLU A 237 10.65 -23.78 -9.51
C GLU A 237 11.40 -22.73 -10.32
N LEU A 238 11.59 -21.53 -9.75
CA LEU A 238 12.41 -20.49 -10.37
C LEU A 238 13.91 -20.81 -10.37
N SER A 239 14.38 -21.65 -9.46
CA SER A 239 15.80 -21.98 -9.34
C SER A 239 16.31 -22.54 -10.66
N GLY A 240 17.38 -21.95 -11.19
CA GLY A 240 17.94 -22.32 -12.47
C GLY A 240 17.51 -21.43 -13.64
N LYS A 241 16.37 -20.73 -13.54
CA LYS A 241 15.83 -19.89 -14.61
C LYS A 241 16.74 -18.69 -14.84
N VAL A 242 17.05 -18.43 -16.12
CA VAL A 242 17.86 -17.30 -16.57
C VAL A 242 16.97 -16.30 -17.30
N VAL A 243 17.16 -15.02 -17.02
CA VAL A 243 16.56 -13.90 -17.74
C VAL A 243 17.63 -12.86 -18.05
N GLN A 244 17.35 -11.97 -19.01
CA GLN A 244 18.23 -10.83 -19.30
C GLN A 244 18.34 -9.92 -18.06
N ILE A 245 19.45 -9.18 -17.91
CA ILE A 245 19.78 -8.43 -16.68
C ILE A 245 18.65 -7.50 -16.23
N ASN A 246 18.02 -6.79 -17.18
CA ASN A 246 16.98 -5.81 -16.89
C ASN A 246 15.55 -6.40 -16.86
N GLU A 247 15.39 -7.67 -17.22
CA GLU A 247 14.09 -8.34 -17.23
C GLU A 247 13.66 -8.80 -15.83
N THR A 248 12.37 -9.04 -15.66
CA THR A 248 11.79 -9.57 -14.42
C THR A 248 11.56 -11.07 -14.48
N PHE A 249 11.66 -11.72 -13.34
CA PHE A 249 11.09 -13.04 -13.11
C PHE A 249 9.60 -12.90 -12.78
N THR A 250 8.79 -13.84 -13.27
CA THR A 250 7.39 -14.02 -12.84
C THR A 250 7.36 -15.13 -11.82
N ILE A 251 6.88 -14.84 -10.60
CA ILE A 251 6.74 -15.82 -9.53
C ILE A 251 5.57 -16.77 -9.86
N PRO A 252 5.81 -18.09 -10.02
CA PRO A 252 4.73 -19.05 -10.25
C PRO A 252 3.72 -19.04 -9.10
N GLY A 253 2.43 -19.20 -9.43
CA GLY A 253 1.34 -19.19 -8.46
C GLY A 253 0.83 -17.79 -8.12
N SER A 254 1.68 -16.89 -7.62
CA SER A 254 1.26 -15.52 -7.27
C SER A 254 1.17 -14.59 -8.49
N GLY A 255 1.94 -14.87 -9.55
CA GLY A 255 2.01 -14.01 -10.74
C GLY A 255 2.79 -12.71 -10.53
N GLU A 256 3.34 -12.48 -9.33
CA GLU A 256 4.10 -11.28 -9.00
C GLU A 256 5.38 -11.18 -9.84
N LEU A 257 5.80 -9.96 -10.17
CA LEU A 257 7.01 -9.69 -10.93
C LEU A 257 8.13 -9.23 -10.01
N ALA A 258 9.31 -9.85 -10.13
CA ALA A 258 10.48 -9.51 -9.33
C ALA A 258 11.72 -9.35 -10.20
N LYS A 259 12.51 -8.29 -9.98
CA LYS A 259 13.83 -8.18 -10.62
C LYS A 259 14.85 -9.12 -9.99
N TYR A 260 14.69 -9.41 -8.71
CA TYR A 260 15.61 -10.23 -7.91
C TYR A 260 14.89 -10.83 -6.69
N PRO A 261 15.47 -11.83 -6.01
CA PRO A 261 14.98 -12.29 -4.73
C PRO A 261 14.79 -11.13 -3.74
N ARG A 262 13.71 -11.15 -2.98
CA ARG A 262 13.38 -10.10 -2.00
C ARG A 262 13.24 -8.69 -2.60
N ASP A 263 12.84 -8.58 -3.87
CA ASP A 263 12.47 -7.31 -4.46
C ASP A 263 11.46 -6.57 -3.57
N THR A 264 11.67 -5.28 -3.35
CA THR A 264 10.82 -4.46 -2.49
C THR A 264 9.43 -4.24 -3.06
N ASP A 265 9.24 -4.54 -4.35
CA ASP A 265 7.94 -4.54 -5.04
C ASP A 265 7.12 -5.82 -4.81
N LEU A 266 7.70 -6.86 -4.19
CA LEU A 266 7.01 -8.10 -3.83
C LEU A 266 6.19 -7.96 -2.54
N SER A 267 5.13 -8.76 -2.46
CA SER A 267 4.36 -8.97 -1.24
C SER A 267 5.23 -9.54 -0.10
N ALA A 268 4.78 -9.32 1.15
CA ALA A 268 5.46 -9.86 2.32
C ALA A 268 5.58 -11.40 2.29
N SER A 269 4.55 -12.08 1.75
CA SER A 269 4.52 -13.53 1.57
C SER A 269 5.61 -14.04 0.65
N GLU A 270 5.98 -13.28 -0.39
CA GLU A 270 7.02 -13.65 -1.35
C GLU A 270 8.42 -13.15 -0.96
N ARG A 271 8.53 -12.34 0.09
CA ARG A 271 9.81 -11.69 0.46
C ARG A 271 10.40 -12.17 1.79
N ILE A 272 9.57 -12.36 2.82
CA ILE A 272 10.05 -12.65 4.18
C ILE A 272 10.63 -14.06 4.26
N HIS A 273 11.74 -14.26 4.97
CA HIS A 273 12.44 -15.56 5.07
C HIS A 273 12.77 -16.19 3.70
N CYS A 274 12.97 -15.38 2.65
CA CYS A 274 13.43 -15.89 1.36
C CYS A 274 14.95 -16.15 1.42
N HIS A 275 15.38 -17.34 1.02
CA HIS A 275 16.78 -17.78 0.98
C HIS A 275 17.40 -17.74 -0.43
N CYS A 276 16.72 -17.17 -1.42
CA CYS A 276 17.21 -17.14 -2.80
C CYS A 276 18.29 -16.06 -3.00
N ALA A 277 19.12 -16.20 -4.03
CA ALA A 277 20.07 -15.20 -4.49
C ALA A 277 20.13 -15.17 -6.02
N LEU A 278 20.83 -14.20 -6.60
CA LEU A 278 21.12 -14.21 -8.03
C LEU A 278 22.48 -14.87 -8.34
N GLY A 279 22.56 -15.56 -9.48
CA GLY A 279 23.80 -15.94 -10.15
C GLY A 279 23.95 -15.19 -11.48
N PRO A 280 25.16 -14.88 -11.96
CA PRO A 280 25.37 -14.28 -13.26
C PRO A 280 25.26 -15.35 -14.36
N ALA A 281 24.74 -14.96 -15.51
CA ALA A 281 25.02 -15.61 -16.78
C ALA A 281 26.07 -14.76 -17.49
N VAL A 282 27.27 -15.32 -17.67
CA VAL A 282 28.46 -14.58 -18.11
C VAL A 282 28.77 -14.92 -19.56
N ASN A 283 29.11 -13.90 -20.34
CA ASN A 283 29.60 -14.02 -21.70
C ASN A 283 31.13 -14.17 -21.68
N GLU A 284 31.63 -15.34 -22.08
CA GLU A 284 33.06 -15.65 -22.06
C GLU A 284 33.87 -14.83 -23.06
N GLU A 285 33.27 -14.40 -24.18
CA GLU A 285 33.95 -13.55 -25.17
C GLU A 285 34.27 -12.17 -24.57
N ILE A 286 33.31 -11.60 -23.83
CA ILE A 286 33.49 -10.29 -23.18
C ILE A 286 34.51 -10.36 -22.03
N LEU A 287 34.64 -11.50 -21.35
CA LEU A 287 35.72 -11.68 -20.37
C LEU A 287 37.12 -11.54 -20.99
N GLY A 288 37.27 -11.88 -22.28
CA GLY A 288 38.50 -11.75 -23.04
C GLY A 288 38.80 -10.33 -23.56
N TRP A 289 37.86 -9.39 -23.43
CA TRP A 289 38.06 -8.00 -23.86
C TRP A 289 39.18 -7.31 -23.09
N THR A 290 39.73 -6.25 -23.70
CA THR A 290 40.70 -5.41 -23.00
C THR A 290 40.04 -4.67 -21.85
N LYS A 291 40.84 -4.34 -20.83
CA LYS A 291 40.39 -3.55 -19.68
C LYS A 291 39.77 -2.20 -20.10
N GLU A 292 40.30 -1.59 -21.15
CA GLU A 292 39.81 -0.30 -21.67
C GLU A 292 38.42 -0.44 -22.29
N ASP A 293 38.21 -1.46 -23.12
CA ASP A 293 36.91 -1.73 -23.75
C ASP A 293 35.84 -2.06 -22.72
N LYS A 294 36.19 -2.87 -21.72
CA LYS A 294 35.28 -3.18 -20.60
C LYS A 294 34.90 -1.93 -19.80
N GLU A 295 35.86 -1.05 -19.50
CA GLU A 295 35.56 0.19 -18.76
C GLU A 295 34.73 1.16 -19.61
N LYS A 296 34.94 1.22 -20.92
CA LYS A 296 34.10 1.99 -21.85
C LYS A 296 32.66 1.48 -21.85
N ALA A 297 32.45 0.18 -22.02
CA ALA A 297 31.12 -0.44 -21.98
C ALA A 297 30.43 -0.19 -20.64
N ARG A 298 31.15 -0.36 -19.51
CA ARG A 298 30.64 -0.04 -18.17
C ARG A 298 30.22 1.42 -18.07
N LYS A 299 31.01 2.36 -18.62
CA LYS A 299 30.67 3.79 -18.58
C LYS A 299 29.36 4.07 -19.32
N GLU A 300 29.15 3.49 -20.50
CA GLU A 300 27.91 3.65 -21.27
C GLU A 300 26.68 3.14 -20.49
N VAL A 301 26.81 1.98 -19.83
CA VAL A 301 25.74 1.44 -18.98
C VAL A 301 25.50 2.34 -17.77
N MET A 302 26.55 2.80 -17.09
CA MET A 302 26.44 3.71 -15.95
C MET A 302 25.74 5.02 -16.34
N ASP A 303 26.04 5.57 -17.51
CA ASP A 303 25.40 6.78 -18.03
C ASP A 303 23.90 6.56 -18.30
N ASP A 304 23.48 5.37 -18.77
CA ASP A 304 22.06 5.02 -18.89
C ASP A 304 21.39 4.89 -17.52
N LEU A 305 22.01 4.14 -16.59
CA LEU A 305 21.47 3.95 -15.23
C LEU A 305 21.34 5.28 -14.47
N ASP A 306 22.22 6.24 -14.74
CA ASP A 306 22.23 7.60 -14.19
C ASP A 306 21.31 8.59 -14.91
N LYS A 307 20.96 8.37 -16.18
CA LYS A 307 19.95 9.17 -16.91
C LYS A 307 18.53 8.65 -16.71
N ASN A 308 18.40 7.36 -16.40
CA ASN A 308 17.16 6.71 -16.05
C ASN A 308 16.96 6.40 -14.54
N PRO A 309 17.43 7.20 -13.57
CA PRO A 309 17.30 6.94 -12.15
C PRO A 309 15.92 7.44 -11.72
N TYR A 310 14.94 6.54 -11.68
CA TYR A 310 13.72 6.73 -10.89
C TYR A 310 12.91 5.46 -10.96
N THR A 311 12.39 5.04 -9.81
CA THR A 311 11.69 3.77 -9.69
C THR A 311 10.49 3.72 -10.63
N LYS A 312 10.14 2.50 -11.02
CA LYS A 312 9.01 2.20 -11.90
C LYS A 312 7.76 2.99 -11.47
N LYS A 313 7.48 3.07 -10.16
CA LYS A 313 6.37 3.83 -9.56
C LYS A 313 6.32 5.30 -10.01
N GLN A 314 7.43 6.01 -9.99
CA GLN A 314 7.46 7.44 -10.31
C GLN A 314 7.35 7.70 -11.83
N LYS A 315 7.97 6.83 -12.64
CA LYS A 315 7.82 6.86 -14.10
C LYS A 315 6.38 6.52 -14.49
N ASP A 316 5.77 5.53 -13.86
CA ASP A 316 4.39 5.10 -14.11
C ASP A 316 3.40 6.19 -13.71
N ALA A 317 3.57 6.84 -12.56
CA ALA A 317 2.75 7.98 -12.15
C ALA A 317 2.87 9.16 -13.14
N LYS A 318 4.08 9.50 -13.60
CA LYS A 318 4.29 10.55 -14.61
C LYS A 318 3.71 10.18 -15.98
N LYS A 319 3.88 8.93 -16.41
CA LYS A 319 3.30 8.39 -17.64
C LYS A 319 1.77 8.41 -17.56
N LEU A 320 1.21 8.06 -16.41
CA LEU A 320 -0.22 8.13 -16.15
C LEU A 320 -0.72 9.58 -16.20
N ALA A 321 -0.03 10.52 -15.54
CA ALA A 321 -0.35 11.94 -15.57
C ALA A 321 -0.40 12.51 -17.01
N ASN A 322 0.54 12.09 -17.87
CA ASN A 322 0.55 12.49 -19.29
C ASN A 322 -0.61 11.90 -20.09
N LYS A 323 -1.15 10.74 -19.67
CA LYS A 323 -2.27 10.09 -20.32
C LYS A 323 -3.62 10.71 -19.92
N VAL A 324 -3.73 11.35 -18.76
CA VAL A 324 -4.97 11.96 -18.23
C VAL A 324 -5.73 12.76 -19.30
N GLY A 325 -7.04 12.50 -19.44
CA GLY A 325 -7.90 13.18 -20.42
C GLY A 325 -7.73 12.74 -21.89
N GLN A 326 -6.73 11.90 -22.22
CA GLN A 326 -6.68 11.25 -23.52
C GLN A 326 -7.76 10.17 -23.60
N LYS A 327 -8.28 9.89 -24.80
CA LYS A 327 -9.29 8.85 -25.05
C LYS A 327 -8.86 7.50 -24.47
N ILE A 328 -9.72 6.89 -23.66
CA ILE A 328 -9.55 5.54 -23.12
C ILE A 328 -9.84 4.55 -24.27
N LYS A 329 -8.90 3.64 -24.54
CA LYS A 329 -9.03 2.71 -25.68
C LYS A 329 -9.77 1.43 -25.30
N ASN A 330 -9.58 0.97 -24.07
CA ASN A 330 -10.22 -0.21 -23.49
C ASN A 330 -10.22 -0.10 -21.97
N GLU A 331 -10.89 -1.04 -21.31
CA GLU A 331 -11.00 -1.11 -19.85
C GLU A 331 -9.64 -1.31 -19.15
N GLN A 332 -8.72 -2.06 -19.76
CA GLN A 332 -7.43 -2.37 -19.14
C GLN A 332 -6.61 -1.10 -18.87
N ASP A 333 -6.72 -0.08 -19.74
CA ASP A 333 -6.11 1.24 -19.50
C ASP A 333 -6.57 1.89 -18.18
N ILE A 334 -7.79 1.59 -17.73
CA ILE A 334 -8.37 2.08 -16.47
C ILE A 334 -7.85 1.24 -15.30
N LEU A 335 -7.92 -0.09 -15.41
CA LEU A 335 -7.43 -1.01 -14.37
C LEU A 335 -5.94 -0.79 -14.08
N ASP A 336 -5.11 -0.68 -15.12
CA ASP A 336 -3.68 -0.42 -14.99
C ASP A 336 -3.41 0.92 -14.28
N ALA A 337 -4.20 1.95 -14.58
CA ALA A 337 -4.09 3.25 -13.91
C ALA A 337 -4.42 3.14 -12.42
N GLY A 338 -5.47 2.38 -12.10
CA GLY A 338 -5.87 2.11 -10.72
C GLY A 338 -4.84 1.34 -9.93
N GLU A 339 -4.29 0.27 -10.49
CA GLU A 339 -3.24 -0.55 -9.87
C GLU A 339 -1.99 0.29 -9.55
N VAL A 340 -1.54 1.12 -10.50
CA VAL A 340 -0.38 2.01 -10.31
C VAL A 340 -0.59 2.94 -9.12
N VAL A 341 -1.78 3.54 -9.00
CA VAL A 341 -2.11 4.44 -7.89
C VAL A 341 -2.22 3.65 -6.58
N TYR A 342 -2.95 2.53 -6.60
CA TYR A 342 -3.25 1.77 -5.40
C TYR A 342 -2.00 1.14 -4.78
N LYS A 343 -1.08 0.60 -5.59
CA LYS A 343 0.18 -0.01 -5.11
C LYS A 343 1.03 0.94 -4.26
N ASN A 344 0.95 2.25 -4.49
CA ASN A 344 1.69 3.25 -3.71
C ASN A 344 1.12 3.49 -2.30
N ILE A 345 -0.13 3.08 -2.06
CA ILE A 345 -0.89 3.39 -0.84
C ILE A 345 -1.51 2.16 -0.18
N GLU A 346 -1.48 1.00 -0.83
CA GLU A 346 -2.14 -0.24 -0.42
C GLU A 346 -1.87 -0.60 1.05
N SER A 347 -0.61 -0.61 1.47
CA SER A 347 -0.25 -0.95 2.85
C SER A 347 -0.90 -0.01 3.89
N LYS A 348 -1.03 1.27 3.55
CA LYS A 348 -1.64 2.31 4.40
C LYS A 348 -3.16 2.20 4.37
N VAL A 349 -3.75 1.96 3.20
CA VAL A 349 -5.18 1.68 3.06
C VAL A 349 -5.56 0.45 3.87
N ASN A 350 -4.83 -0.66 3.73
CA ASN A 350 -5.03 -1.91 4.46
C ASN A 350 -4.85 -1.75 5.98
N PHE A 351 -4.00 -0.83 6.42
CA PHE A 351 -3.90 -0.47 7.84
C PHE A 351 -5.22 0.12 8.37
N TYR A 352 -5.76 1.15 7.69
CA TYR A 352 -7.03 1.77 8.11
C TYR A 352 -8.23 0.83 7.95
N THR A 353 -8.25 0.01 6.90
CA THR A 353 -9.26 -1.03 6.68
C THR A 353 -9.28 -2.03 7.85
N ARG A 354 -8.12 -2.59 8.24
CA ARG A 354 -8.03 -3.49 9.41
C ARG A 354 -8.40 -2.82 10.72
N ARG A 355 -8.10 -1.52 10.88
CA ARG A 355 -8.52 -0.74 12.05
C ARG A 355 -10.04 -0.66 12.14
N ILE A 356 -10.72 -0.35 11.04
CA ILE A 356 -12.18 -0.30 10.97
C ILE A 356 -12.79 -1.65 11.32
N GLU A 357 -12.27 -2.76 10.77
CA GLU A 357 -12.74 -4.11 11.08
C GLU A 357 -12.57 -4.49 12.55
N ARG A 358 -11.44 -4.12 13.17
CA ARG A 358 -11.22 -4.33 14.62
C ARG A 358 -12.25 -3.59 15.46
N LEU A 359 -12.55 -2.34 15.11
CA LEU A 359 -13.56 -1.53 15.80
C LEU A 359 -14.97 -2.11 15.61
N LYS A 360 -15.30 -2.62 14.41
CA LYS A 360 -16.58 -3.29 14.14
C LYS A 360 -16.74 -4.54 15.02
N LYS A 361 -15.71 -5.38 15.12
CA LYS A 361 -15.70 -6.57 15.99
C LYS A 361 -15.94 -6.24 17.48
N ILE A 362 -15.49 -5.08 17.95
CA ILE A 362 -15.74 -4.63 19.32
C ILE A 362 -17.20 -4.24 19.52
N ASN A 363 -17.77 -3.49 18.57
CA ASN A 363 -19.19 -3.16 18.61
C ASN A 363 -20.05 -4.44 18.59
N ASP A 364 -19.70 -5.42 17.76
CA ASP A 364 -20.39 -6.72 17.70
C ASP A 364 -20.25 -7.49 19.01
N LYS A 365 -19.06 -7.47 19.63
CA LYS A 365 -18.84 -8.06 20.95
C LYS A 365 -19.68 -7.37 22.02
N ALA A 366 -19.71 -6.04 22.06
CA ALA A 366 -20.53 -5.29 23.02
C ALA A 366 -22.02 -5.61 22.85
N ASN A 367 -22.51 -5.75 21.61
CA ASN A 367 -23.88 -6.21 21.36
C ASN A 367 -24.13 -7.61 21.95
N ARG A 368 -23.20 -8.55 21.74
CA ARG A 368 -23.31 -9.90 22.34
C ARG A 368 -23.24 -9.85 23.87
N ASP A 369 -22.32 -9.08 24.44
CA ASP A 369 -22.15 -8.98 25.89
C ASP A 369 -23.36 -8.34 26.56
N LEU A 370 -24.06 -7.42 25.89
CA LEU A 370 -25.37 -6.89 26.33
C LEU A 370 -26.44 -8.00 26.34
N ILE A 371 -26.50 -8.84 25.29
CA ILE A 371 -27.45 -9.97 25.21
C ILE A 371 -27.21 -10.98 26.35
N PHE A 372 -25.95 -11.13 26.80
CA PHE A 372 -25.58 -12.02 27.89
C PHE A 372 -25.50 -11.32 29.27
N ASP A 373 -26.07 -10.12 29.42
CA ASP A 373 -26.09 -9.34 30.67
C ASP A 373 -24.70 -9.09 31.31
N LYS A 374 -23.63 -9.11 30.50
CA LYS A 374 -22.25 -8.86 30.95
C LYS A 374 -21.93 -7.37 31.05
N ILE A 375 -22.68 -6.54 30.34
CA ILE A 375 -22.57 -5.08 30.35
C ILE A 375 -23.96 -4.45 30.35
N THR A 376 -24.04 -3.20 30.79
CA THR A 376 -25.27 -2.41 30.78
C THR A 376 -25.55 -1.83 29.39
N ALA A 377 -26.82 -1.49 29.11
CA ALA A 377 -27.21 -0.78 27.90
C ALA A 377 -26.45 0.56 27.73
N LYS A 378 -26.17 1.26 28.84
CA LYS A 378 -25.38 2.51 28.83
C LYS A 378 -23.95 2.27 28.34
N GLU A 379 -23.31 1.19 28.77
CA GLU A 379 -21.96 0.82 28.34
C GLU A 379 -21.92 0.38 26.88
N GLN A 380 -22.95 -0.35 26.41
CA GLN A 380 -23.10 -0.72 25.01
C GLN A 380 -23.28 0.53 24.12
N ILE A 381 -24.18 1.45 24.49
CA ILE A 381 -24.43 2.69 23.73
C ILE A 381 -23.15 3.52 23.63
N ARG A 382 -22.42 3.65 24.75
CA ARG A 382 -21.14 4.36 24.78
C ARG A 382 -20.11 3.72 23.85
N THR A 383 -19.99 2.39 23.89
CA THR A 383 -19.07 1.63 23.04
C THR A 383 -19.42 1.80 21.56
N ARG A 384 -20.71 1.71 21.22
CA ARG A 384 -21.21 1.90 19.86
C ARG A 384 -20.88 3.31 19.35
N PHE A 385 -21.26 4.34 20.10
CA PHE A 385 -21.00 5.73 19.72
C PHE A 385 -19.52 5.99 19.44
N LEU A 386 -18.66 5.54 20.35
CA LEU A 386 -17.22 5.70 20.22
C LEU A 386 -16.65 4.94 19.03
N THR A 387 -16.94 3.64 18.91
CA THR A 387 -16.41 2.82 17.82
C THR A 387 -16.87 3.33 16.46
N SER A 388 -18.11 3.82 16.32
CA SER A 388 -18.59 4.47 15.09
C SER A 388 -17.79 5.73 14.74
N ASN A 389 -17.54 6.63 15.69
CA ASN A 389 -16.74 7.84 15.46
C ASN A 389 -15.30 7.49 15.02
N LEU A 390 -14.68 6.50 15.67
CA LEU A 390 -13.32 6.07 15.31
C LEU A 390 -13.25 5.38 13.95
N GLN A 391 -14.31 4.67 13.56
CA GLN A 391 -14.43 4.08 12.22
C GLN A 391 -14.55 5.18 11.16
N GLU A 392 -15.37 6.21 11.39
CA GLU A 392 -15.50 7.34 10.46
C GLU A 392 -14.16 8.06 10.27
N LYS A 393 -13.45 8.38 11.35
CA LYS A 393 -12.10 8.99 11.25
C LYS A 393 -11.09 8.12 10.49
N ALA A 394 -11.15 6.80 10.68
CA ALA A 394 -10.29 5.88 9.93
C ALA A 394 -10.66 5.83 8.43
N ALA A 395 -11.94 5.87 8.10
CA ALA A 395 -12.43 5.95 6.72
C ALA A 395 -11.98 7.27 6.07
N GLU A 396 -12.06 8.39 6.78
CA GLU A 396 -11.56 9.69 6.32
C GLU A 396 -10.06 9.66 6.03
N LYS A 397 -9.24 9.08 6.92
CA LYS A 397 -7.79 8.95 6.72
C LYS A 397 -7.45 8.04 5.54
N ARG A 398 -8.18 6.94 5.37
CA ARG A 398 -8.06 6.06 4.20
C ARG A 398 -8.38 6.81 2.91
N LEU A 399 -9.45 7.58 2.89
CA LEU A 399 -9.85 8.40 1.76
C LEU A 399 -8.82 9.51 1.46
N GLU A 400 -8.31 10.18 2.49
CA GLU A 400 -7.25 11.19 2.36
C GLU A 400 -6.00 10.62 1.69
N LEU A 401 -5.59 9.39 2.04
CA LEU A 401 -4.45 8.72 1.42
C LEU A 401 -4.67 8.49 -0.07
N ILE A 402 -5.84 7.95 -0.44
CA ILE A 402 -6.18 7.68 -1.84
C ILE A 402 -6.18 8.97 -2.65
N PHE A 403 -6.84 10.02 -2.14
CA PHE A 403 -6.88 11.30 -2.84
C PHE A 403 -5.54 12.05 -2.80
N SER A 404 -4.67 11.80 -1.82
CA SER A 404 -3.32 12.38 -1.82
C SER A 404 -2.48 11.86 -2.98
N GLU A 405 -2.65 10.59 -3.35
CA GLU A 405 -1.95 9.97 -4.47
C GLU A 405 -2.57 10.39 -5.81
N LEU A 406 -3.89 10.36 -5.92
CA LEU A 406 -4.61 10.84 -7.12
C LEU A 406 -4.30 12.31 -7.44
N LYS A 407 -4.16 13.17 -6.42
CA LYS A 407 -3.82 14.60 -6.59
C LYS A 407 -2.42 14.85 -7.13
N LYS A 408 -1.51 13.88 -7.06
CA LYS A 408 -0.19 13.98 -7.72
C LYS A 408 -0.31 13.86 -9.24
N ILE A 409 -1.38 13.23 -9.71
CA ILE A 409 -1.59 12.85 -11.12
C ILE A 409 -2.58 13.79 -11.81
N ARG A 410 -3.60 14.28 -11.09
CA ARG A 410 -4.67 15.13 -11.65
C ARG A 410 -5.24 16.12 -10.63
N LYS A 411 -5.86 17.19 -11.14
CA LYS A 411 -6.59 18.20 -10.35
C LYS A 411 -8.00 17.72 -9.95
N PHE A 412 -8.39 18.01 -8.71
CA PHE A 412 -9.71 17.72 -8.15
C PHE A 412 -10.37 19.00 -7.60
N GLY A 413 -11.69 19.11 -7.72
CA GLY A 413 -12.57 20.06 -7.03
C GLY A 413 -12.45 21.57 -7.29
N ASN A 414 -11.28 22.11 -7.64
CA ASN A 414 -11.00 23.55 -7.80
C ASN A 414 -11.67 24.19 -9.05
N VAL A 415 -12.91 23.83 -9.32
CA VAL A 415 -13.79 24.37 -10.36
C VAL A 415 -15.11 24.75 -9.67
N LYS A 416 -15.74 25.85 -10.13
CA LYS A 416 -17.07 26.23 -9.65
C LYS A 416 -18.09 25.29 -10.29
N MET A 417 -19.00 24.72 -9.50
CA MET A 417 -20.16 24.04 -10.05
C MET A 417 -21.15 25.08 -10.54
N LEU A 418 -21.47 25.01 -11.82
CA LEU A 418 -22.37 25.91 -12.54
C LEU A 418 -23.62 25.14 -12.97
N ASN A 419 -24.61 25.83 -13.53
CA ASN A 419 -25.87 25.26 -14.00
C ASN A 419 -26.67 24.48 -12.94
N ILE A 420 -26.50 24.83 -11.66
CA ILE A 420 -27.41 24.37 -10.60
C ILE A 420 -28.60 25.32 -10.57
N LEU A 421 -29.81 24.80 -10.73
CA LEU A 421 -31.02 25.63 -10.74
C LEU A 421 -31.22 26.34 -9.39
N ASP A 422 -31.74 27.56 -9.43
CA ASP A 422 -31.93 28.41 -8.25
C ASP A 422 -32.87 27.76 -7.23
N ASN A 423 -33.90 27.05 -7.69
CA ASN A 423 -34.84 26.30 -6.85
C ASN A 423 -34.28 24.98 -6.27
N SER A 424 -33.01 24.65 -6.50
CA SER A 424 -32.39 23.50 -5.84
C SER A 424 -32.22 23.74 -4.33
N ASP A 425 -32.37 22.68 -3.56
CA ASP A 425 -32.26 22.70 -2.10
C ASP A 425 -30.90 23.22 -1.60
N LEU A 426 -30.92 24.13 -0.63
CA LEU A 426 -29.73 24.81 -0.12
C LEU A 426 -28.82 23.87 0.71
N TYR A 427 -29.40 22.93 1.45
CA TYR A 427 -28.64 21.98 2.25
C TYR A 427 -27.86 21.02 1.35
N LEU A 428 -28.52 20.47 0.33
CA LEU A 428 -27.86 19.60 -0.66
C LEU A 428 -26.80 20.36 -1.47
N LYS A 429 -27.06 21.62 -1.85
CA LYS A 429 -26.05 22.51 -2.47
C LYS A 429 -24.80 22.62 -1.61
N GLN A 430 -24.96 22.85 -0.30
CA GLN A 430 -23.83 22.99 0.62
C GLN A 430 -23.03 21.69 0.78
N ILE A 431 -23.71 20.54 0.90
CA ILE A 431 -23.03 19.24 0.97
C ILE A 431 -22.22 19.00 -0.30
N LEU A 432 -22.82 19.23 -1.46
CA LEU A 432 -22.15 19.02 -2.75
C LEU A 432 -20.91 19.91 -2.87
N ILE A 433 -21.02 21.20 -2.55
CA ILE A 433 -19.90 22.15 -2.58
C ILE A 433 -18.77 21.73 -1.64
N ASN A 434 -19.09 21.24 -0.44
CA ASN A 434 -18.10 20.79 0.54
C ASN A 434 -17.39 19.50 0.12
N ASN A 435 -18.02 18.68 -0.71
CA ASN A 435 -17.51 17.37 -1.13
C ASN A 435 -16.95 17.34 -2.56
N LYS A 436 -17.09 18.41 -3.34
CA LYS A 436 -16.53 18.48 -4.71
C LYS A 436 -15.02 18.21 -4.82
N LYS A 437 -14.29 18.32 -3.70
CA LYS A 437 -12.86 17.96 -3.58
C LYS A 437 -12.56 16.50 -3.92
N TYR A 438 -13.58 15.65 -3.97
CA TYR A 438 -13.48 14.24 -4.36
C TYR A 438 -13.79 13.99 -5.84
N PHE A 439 -14.16 15.02 -6.61
CA PHE A 439 -14.42 14.89 -8.04
C PHE A 439 -13.27 15.45 -8.88
N PRO A 440 -12.83 14.75 -9.94
CA PRO A 440 -11.93 15.31 -10.93
C PRO A 440 -12.44 16.66 -11.45
N ALA A 441 -11.54 17.64 -11.54
CA ALA A 441 -11.90 18.98 -12.03
C ALA A 441 -12.47 18.94 -13.46
N SER A 442 -12.01 17.99 -14.28
CA SER A 442 -12.53 17.72 -15.62
C SER A 442 -13.99 17.26 -15.59
N TRP A 443 -14.40 16.40 -14.66
CA TRP A 443 -15.79 15.94 -14.56
C TRP A 443 -16.74 17.08 -14.23
N ILE A 444 -16.36 17.94 -13.27
CA ILE A 444 -17.12 19.15 -12.94
C ILE A 444 -17.22 20.06 -14.17
N THR A 445 -16.13 20.22 -14.93
CA THR A 445 -16.10 21.07 -16.12
C THR A 445 -17.01 20.54 -17.23
N GLU A 446 -17.00 19.23 -17.48
CA GLU A 446 -17.86 18.61 -18.49
C GLU A 446 -19.33 18.60 -18.05
N SER A 447 -19.60 18.31 -16.78
CA SER A 447 -20.94 18.41 -16.19
C SER A 447 -21.54 19.80 -16.38
N ASN A 448 -20.77 20.86 -16.09
CA ASN A 448 -21.16 22.26 -16.31
C ASN A 448 -21.43 22.61 -17.79
N LYS A 449 -20.90 21.86 -18.76
CA LYS A 449 -21.15 22.12 -20.19
C LYS A 449 -22.36 21.35 -20.70
N ASN A 450 -22.50 20.11 -20.25
CA ASN A 450 -23.36 19.13 -20.89
C ASN A 450 -24.70 18.93 -20.17
N SER A 451 -24.89 19.55 -19.00
CA SER A 451 -26.08 19.31 -18.17
C SER A 451 -26.49 20.49 -17.29
N VAL A 452 -27.75 20.46 -16.88
CA VAL A 452 -28.35 21.34 -15.86
C VAL A 452 -28.73 20.47 -14.67
N LEU A 453 -28.40 20.91 -13.46
CA LEU A 453 -28.59 20.16 -12.22
C LEU A 453 -29.71 20.76 -11.37
N LEU A 454 -30.62 19.91 -10.89
CA LEU A 454 -31.58 20.23 -9.83
C LEU A 454 -31.29 19.35 -8.62
N LEU A 455 -30.99 19.95 -7.47
CA LEU A 455 -30.86 19.20 -6.21
C LEU A 455 -32.18 19.23 -5.45
N ASN A 456 -32.74 18.04 -5.17
CA ASN A 456 -34.07 17.91 -4.58
C ASN A 456 -34.03 17.10 -3.28
N LEU A 457 -34.48 17.70 -2.17
CA LEU A 457 -34.58 16.98 -0.91
C LEU A 457 -35.92 16.22 -0.87
N THR A 458 -35.88 14.90 -0.68
CA THR A 458 -37.06 14.03 -0.69
C THR A 458 -37.27 13.32 0.64
N LYS A 459 -38.49 12.82 0.90
CA LYS A 459 -38.80 11.90 2.02
C LYS A 459 -38.46 10.44 1.70
N GLU A 460 -38.20 10.14 0.44
CA GLU A 460 -37.93 8.81 -0.08
C GLU A 460 -36.41 8.54 -0.19
N ARG A 461 -36.04 7.39 -0.76
CA ARG A 461 -34.65 7.03 -1.04
C ARG A 461 -34.00 8.01 -2.04
N GLY A 462 -32.66 8.06 -2.03
CA GLY A 462 -31.90 8.81 -3.04
C GLY A 462 -32.23 8.31 -4.45
N SER A 463 -32.16 9.21 -5.43
CA SER A 463 -32.31 8.85 -6.84
C SER A 463 -31.77 9.95 -7.75
N GLN A 464 -31.24 9.54 -8.90
CA GLN A 464 -30.96 10.42 -10.02
C GLN A 464 -31.96 10.14 -11.15
N GLN A 465 -32.49 11.22 -11.75
CA GLN A 465 -33.42 11.13 -12.87
C GLN A 465 -33.13 12.21 -13.91
N LEU A 466 -33.32 11.90 -15.19
CA LEU A 466 -33.25 12.89 -16.27
C LEU A 466 -34.66 13.28 -16.72
N TYR A 467 -35.02 14.55 -16.52
CA TYR A 467 -36.32 15.07 -16.96
C TYR A 467 -36.14 16.30 -17.84
N LYS A 468 -36.59 16.22 -19.10
CA LYS A 468 -36.49 17.31 -20.10
C LYS A 468 -35.09 17.93 -20.19
N GLY A 469 -34.04 17.10 -20.10
CA GLY A 469 -32.64 17.53 -20.15
C GLY A 469 -32.07 18.09 -18.84
N VAL A 470 -32.86 18.12 -17.77
CA VAL A 470 -32.41 18.48 -16.42
C VAL A 470 -32.13 17.19 -15.63
N SER A 471 -30.92 17.09 -15.09
CA SER A 471 -30.55 16.02 -14.17
C SER A 471 -31.00 16.38 -12.77
N ILE A 472 -32.01 15.67 -12.27
CA ILE A 472 -32.55 15.81 -10.93
C ILE A 472 -31.81 14.83 -10.03
N VAL A 473 -31.01 15.34 -9.11
CA VAL A 473 -30.31 14.57 -8.08
C VAL A 473 -31.06 14.74 -6.77
N SER A 474 -31.67 13.66 -6.30
CA SER A 474 -32.49 13.65 -5.09
C SER A 474 -31.81 12.91 -3.97
N ALA A 475 -31.85 13.46 -2.76
CA ALA A 475 -31.38 12.78 -1.55
C ALA A 475 -32.47 12.82 -0.47
N GLY A 476 -32.58 11.73 0.29
CA GLY A 476 -33.54 11.65 1.40
C GLY A 476 -33.24 12.68 2.50
N VAL A 477 -34.23 13.04 3.31
CA VAL A 477 -34.06 13.90 4.51
C VAL A 477 -33.10 13.30 5.55
N HIS A 478 -32.86 11.99 5.50
CA HIS A 478 -31.84 11.29 6.27
C HIS A 478 -30.62 10.87 5.41
N GLY A 479 -30.59 11.32 4.15
CA GLY A 479 -29.51 11.06 3.20
C GLY A 479 -28.20 11.65 3.69
N THR A 480 -27.15 10.86 3.62
CA THR A 480 -25.82 11.20 4.10
C THR A 480 -25.02 11.95 3.01
N LYS A 481 -23.84 12.45 3.38
CA LYS A 481 -22.82 12.91 2.42
C LYS A 481 -22.54 11.88 1.32
N SER A 482 -22.67 10.59 1.63
CA SER A 482 -22.40 9.49 0.71
C SER A 482 -23.55 9.27 -0.28
N THR A 483 -24.81 9.45 0.13
CA THR A 483 -25.97 9.41 -0.78
C THR A 483 -25.87 10.45 -1.90
N ILE A 484 -25.61 11.72 -1.60
CA ILE A 484 -25.54 12.73 -2.68
C ILE A 484 -24.36 12.46 -3.62
N ILE A 485 -23.27 11.87 -3.12
CA ILE A 485 -22.10 11.53 -3.93
C ILE A 485 -22.42 10.35 -4.85
N HIS A 486 -23.15 9.36 -4.35
CA HIS A 486 -23.68 8.24 -5.14
C HIS A 486 -24.50 8.77 -6.32
N GLU A 487 -25.51 9.60 -6.05
CA GLU A 487 -26.38 10.14 -7.11
C GLU A 487 -25.63 11.07 -8.08
N MET A 488 -24.58 11.76 -7.60
CA MET A 488 -23.71 12.55 -8.46
C MET A 488 -22.88 11.70 -9.42
N MET A 489 -22.60 10.43 -9.11
CA MET A 489 -21.94 9.53 -10.08
C MET A 489 -22.87 9.24 -11.24
N HIS A 490 -24.15 8.96 -10.99
CA HIS A 490 -25.15 8.82 -12.06
C HIS A 490 -25.32 10.09 -12.88
N HIS A 491 -25.22 11.26 -12.25
CA HIS A 491 -25.15 12.51 -12.98
C HIS A 491 -23.93 12.60 -13.91
N PHE A 492 -22.77 12.09 -13.49
CA PHE A 492 -21.57 12.07 -14.33
C PHE A 492 -21.64 11.01 -15.44
N GLU A 493 -22.35 9.88 -15.26
CA GLU A 493 -22.62 8.92 -16.35
C GLU A 493 -23.24 9.61 -17.58
N ILE A 494 -24.13 10.57 -17.34
CA ILE A 494 -24.86 11.30 -18.37
C ILE A 494 -24.05 12.49 -18.91
N SER A 495 -23.30 13.16 -18.03
CA SER A 495 -22.72 14.48 -18.34
C SER A 495 -21.22 14.47 -18.66
N VAL A 496 -20.50 13.39 -18.34
CA VAL A 496 -19.07 13.23 -18.61
C VAL A 496 -18.86 12.25 -19.77
N PRO A 497 -18.30 12.70 -20.91
CA PRO A 497 -18.07 11.83 -22.06
C PRO A 497 -17.21 10.61 -21.72
N GLY A 498 -17.70 9.42 -22.08
CA GLY A 498 -16.98 8.15 -21.90
C GLY A 498 -17.15 7.50 -20.53
N PHE A 499 -17.84 8.13 -19.57
CA PHE A 499 -18.06 7.58 -18.23
C PHE A 499 -18.89 6.29 -18.26
N LEU A 500 -20.11 6.36 -18.77
CA LEU A 500 -21.00 5.20 -18.91
C LEU A 500 -20.37 4.09 -19.78
N ALA A 501 -19.61 4.48 -20.82
CA ALA A 501 -18.93 3.53 -21.70
C ALA A 501 -17.82 2.75 -20.96
N ALA A 502 -17.09 3.41 -20.06
CA ALA A 502 -16.07 2.75 -19.25
C ALA A 502 -16.69 1.75 -18.26
N GLU A 503 -17.77 2.14 -17.57
CA GLU A 503 -18.49 1.23 -16.66
C GLU A 503 -19.11 0.05 -17.39
N LYS A 504 -19.67 0.28 -18.59
CA LYS A 504 -20.17 -0.79 -19.45
C LYS A 504 -19.10 -1.84 -19.75
N LEU A 505 -17.89 -1.42 -20.15
CA LEU A 505 -16.81 -2.35 -20.46
C LEU A 505 -16.45 -3.21 -19.24
N PHE A 506 -16.35 -2.60 -18.07
CA PHE A 506 -16.09 -3.30 -16.82
C PHE A 506 -17.22 -4.25 -16.45
N TYR A 507 -18.47 -3.79 -16.50
CA TYR A 507 -19.64 -4.62 -16.21
C TYR A 507 -19.72 -5.85 -17.12
N GLU A 508 -19.57 -5.67 -18.43
CA GLU A 508 -19.64 -6.76 -19.41
C GLU A 508 -18.52 -7.78 -19.23
N ARG A 509 -17.29 -7.35 -18.93
CA ARG A 509 -16.18 -8.26 -18.60
C ARG A 509 -16.44 -8.99 -17.29
N ARG A 510 -16.77 -8.25 -16.24
CA ARG A 510 -16.84 -8.75 -14.86
C ARG A 510 -17.98 -9.74 -14.66
N THR A 511 -19.11 -9.48 -15.31
CA THR A 511 -20.33 -10.29 -15.23
C THR A 511 -20.43 -11.36 -16.33
N LYS A 512 -19.40 -11.53 -17.15
CA LYS A 512 -19.42 -12.51 -18.26
C LYS A 512 -19.68 -13.92 -17.73
N GLY A 513 -20.77 -14.54 -18.19
CA GLY A 513 -21.16 -15.89 -17.79
C GLY A 513 -21.99 -15.98 -16.51
N TYR A 514 -22.43 -14.84 -15.96
CA TYR A 514 -23.37 -14.80 -14.85
C TYR A 514 -24.77 -14.41 -15.35
N ASP A 515 -25.78 -15.15 -14.91
CA ASP A 515 -27.18 -14.89 -15.22
C ASP A 515 -27.74 -13.74 -14.37
N LEU A 516 -28.81 -13.11 -14.88
CA LEU A 516 -29.60 -12.15 -14.11
C LEU A 516 -30.42 -12.89 -13.06
N VAL A 517 -30.26 -12.49 -11.81
CA VAL A 517 -31.00 -13.02 -10.67
C VAL A 517 -31.55 -11.88 -9.83
N GLN A 518 -32.62 -12.12 -9.08
CA GLN A 518 -33.16 -11.14 -8.13
C GLN A 518 -32.17 -10.94 -6.98
N LEU A 519 -31.98 -9.68 -6.55
CA LEU A 519 -31.13 -9.33 -5.41
C LEU A 519 -31.64 -9.89 -4.08
N GLY A 520 -32.96 -10.15 -3.99
CA GLY A 520 -33.62 -10.64 -2.78
C GLY A 520 -33.72 -9.59 -1.68
N TYR A 521 -34.32 -9.94 -0.54
CA TYR A 521 -34.53 -9.01 0.57
C TYR A 521 -33.21 -8.36 1.05
N PRO A 522 -33.17 -7.02 1.29
CA PRO A 522 -34.29 -6.09 1.38
C PRO A 522 -34.67 -5.36 0.07
N TYR A 523 -34.21 -5.84 -1.08
CA TYR A 523 -34.48 -5.22 -2.39
C TYR A 523 -35.82 -5.69 -2.96
N ASP A 524 -36.44 -4.85 -3.78
CA ASP A 524 -37.70 -5.15 -4.46
C ASP A 524 -37.52 -6.29 -5.48
N ASP A 525 -38.59 -7.03 -5.79
CA ASP A 525 -38.54 -8.17 -6.72
C ASP A 525 -38.14 -7.82 -8.16
N GLN A 526 -38.15 -6.52 -8.49
CA GLN A 526 -37.75 -5.96 -9.78
C GLN A 526 -36.25 -5.61 -9.82
N GLU A 527 -35.57 -5.65 -8.68
CA GLU A 527 -34.15 -5.35 -8.54
C GLU A 527 -33.35 -6.59 -8.94
N ILE A 528 -33.05 -6.71 -10.23
CA ILE A 528 -32.26 -7.79 -10.81
C ILE A 528 -30.79 -7.37 -10.97
N ALA A 529 -29.90 -8.31 -10.70
CA ALA A 529 -28.45 -8.11 -10.77
C ALA A 529 -27.77 -9.36 -11.32
N ARG A 530 -26.59 -9.17 -11.90
CA ARG A 530 -25.65 -10.27 -12.14
C ARG A 530 -24.76 -10.40 -10.91
N LEU A 531 -25.03 -11.41 -10.09
CA LEU A 531 -24.27 -11.69 -8.87
C LEU A 531 -22.97 -12.42 -9.21
N ASP A 532 -22.01 -11.69 -9.76
CA ASP A 532 -20.66 -12.19 -9.93
C ASP A 532 -19.87 -12.19 -8.59
N LYS A 533 -18.55 -12.23 -8.65
CA LYS A 533 -17.67 -12.07 -7.47
C LYS A 533 -17.70 -10.66 -6.84
N PHE A 534 -18.68 -9.80 -7.13
CA PHE A 534 -18.84 -8.52 -6.45
C PHE A 534 -19.03 -8.74 -4.96
N VAL A 535 -18.26 -8.01 -4.16
CA VAL A 535 -18.37 -8.04 -2.69
C VAL A 535 -19.68 -7.46 -2.15
N ILE A 536 -20.40 -6.70 -2.98
CA ILE A 536 -21.73 -6.16 -2.72
C ILE A 536 -22.59 -6.47 -3.96
N GLY A 537 -23.60 -7.32 -3.82
CA GLY A 537 -24.43 -7.78 -4.95
C GLY A 537 -25.11 -6.64 -5.72
N TYR A 538 -25.44 -5.55 -5.03
CA TYR A 538 -26.05 -4.35 -5.63
C TYR A 538 -25.19 -3.70 -6.73
N ILE A 539 -23.86 -3.87 -6.71
CA ILE A 539 -22.96 -3.36 -7.77
C ILE A 539 -23.29 -4.00 -9.13
N GLY A 540 -23.75 -5.26 -9.11
CA GLY A 540 -24.12 -6.01 -10.31
C GLY A 540 -25.51 -5.66 -10.88
N LYS A 541 -26.22 -4.69 -10.31
CA LYS A 541 -27.56 -4.29 -10.74
C LYS A 541 -27.57 -3.91 -12.22
N ASP A 542 -28.55 -4.42 -12.95
CA ASP A 542 -28.68 -4.22 -14.38
C ASP A 542 -29.75 -3.16 -14.70
N TYR A 543 -29.31 -2.06 -15.30
CA TYR A 543 -30.19 -1.01 -15.83
C TYR A 543 -30.32 -1.09 -17.36
N ALA A 544 -30.17 -2.28 -17.96
CA ALA A 544 -30.21 -2.49 -19.41
C ALA A 544 -29.22 -1.58 -20.18
N GLY A 545 -28.08 -1.25 -19.54
CA GLY A 545 -27.03 -0.41 -20.09
C GLY A 545 -27.29 1.10 -20.08
N THR A 546 -28.33 1.58 -19.38
CA THR A 546 -28.58 3.02 -19.22
C THR A 546 -27.88 3.66 -18.02
N GLY A 547 -27.27 2.85 -17.15
CA GLY A 547 -26.54 3.25 -15.95
C GLY A 547 -25.96 2.02 -15.24
N TYR A 548 -25.07 2.22 -14.28
CA TYR A 548 -24.47 1.16 -13.47
C TYR A 548 -24.25 1.60 -12.02
N GLU A 549 -24.23 0.64 -11.10
CA GLU A 549 -23.92 0.89 -9.68
C GLU A 549 -22.42 0.86 -9.36
N ILE A 550 -21.56 0.91 -10.39
CA ILE A 550 -20.12 0.67 -10.26
C ILE A 550 -19.45 1.89 -9.61
N MET A 551 -19.45 3.06 -10.26
CA MET A 551 -18.81 4.24 -9.70
C MET A 551 -19.60 4.84 -8.53
N SER A 552 -20.94 4.77 -8.58
CA SER A 552 -21.83 5.28 -7.53
C SER A 552 -21.56 4.58 -6.20
N VAL A 553 -21.66 3.25 -6.13
CA VAL A 553 -21.35 2.46 -4.94
C VAL A 553 -19.85 2.52 -4.64
N GLY A 554 -18.99 2.41 -5.65
CA GLY A 554 -17.55 2.41 -5.44
C GLY A 554 -17.04 3.64 -4.68
N LEU A 555 -17.37 4.85 -5.16
CA LEU A 555 -16.96 6.07 -4.48
C LEU A 555 -17.71 6.28 -3.15
N GLN A 556 -18.99 5.90 -3.06
CA GLN A 556 -19.75 5.95 -1.81
C GLN A 556 -19.06 5.13 -0.71
N GLU A 557 -18.78 3.87 -0.98
CA GLU A 557 -18.19 2.92 -0.04
C GLU A 557 -16.74 3.30 0.33
N MET A 558 -15.99 3.92 -0.58
CA MET A 558 -14.66 4.48 -0.26
C MET A 558 -14.72 5.54 0.86
N MET A 559 -15.83 6.27 0.94
CA MET A 559 -16.04 7.35 1.92
C MET A 559 -16.67 6.85 3.23
N GLU A 560 -17.30 5.69 3.20
CA GLU A 560 -17.94 5.08 4.35
C GLU A 560 -16.98 4.21 5.16
N ALA A 561 -17.40 3.83 6.37
CA ALA A 561 -16.69 2.87 7.20
C ALA A 561 -16.83 1.42 6.71
N ASP A 562 -17.38 1.20 5.52
CA ASP A 562 -17.34 -0.11 4.91
C ASP A 562 -15.91 -0.44 4.45
N THR A 563 -15.57 -1.73 4.51
CA THR A 563 -14.26 -2.27 4.14
C THR A 563 -14.35 -3.26 2.99
N ARG A 564 -15.55 -3.73 2.63
CA ARG A 564 -15.78 -4.82 1.67
C ARG A 564 -15.17 -4.52 0.31
N ILE A 565 -15.33 -3.31 -0.21
CA ILE A 565 -14.79 -2.94 -1.53
C ILE A 565 -13.27 -3.04 -1.63
N PHE A 566 -12.55 -2.97 -0.49
CA PHE A 566 -11.08 -3.04 -0.48
C PHE A 566 -10.57 -4.49 -0.53
N SER A 567 -11.43 -5.50 -0.36
CA SER A 567 -11.08 -6.90 -0.60
C SER A 567 -11.32 -7.35 -2.05
N ASP A 568 -12.01 -6.55 -2.87
CA ASP A 568 -12.13 -6.76 -4.32
C ASP A 568 -11.12 -5.85 -5.05
N THR A 569 -9.93 -6.39 -5.30
CA THR A 569 -8.83 -5.62 -5.93
C THR A 569 -9.15 -5.20 -7.37
N ASP A 570 -9.87 -6.03 -8.12
CA ASP A 570 -10.28 -5.71 -9.49
C ASP A 570 -11.23 -4.50 -9.51
N TYR A 571 -12.21 -4.49 -8.58
CA TYR A 571 -13.14 -3.39 -8.43
C TYR A 571 -12.46 -2.11 -7.92
N ILE A 572 -11.65 -2.16 -6.85
CA ILE A 572 -10.99 -0.95 -6.33
C ILE A 572 -10.00 -0.35 -7.35
N HIS A 573 -9.30 -1.18 -8.13
CA HIS A 573 -8.48 -0.71 -9.23
C HIS A 573 -9.33 -0.02 -10.30
N PHE A 574 -10.50 -0.55 -10.65
CA PHE A 574 -11.38 0.13 -11.58
C PHE A 574 -11.83 1.52 -11.08
N ILE A 575 -12.31 1.61 -9.83
CA ILE A 575 -12.78 2.88 -9.24
C ILE A 575 -11.67 3.92 -9.18
N ILE A 576 -10.49 3.54 -8.69
CA ILE A 576 -9.33 4.44 -8.62
C ILE A 576 -8.84 4.79 -10.03
N GLY A 577 -8.87 3.84 -10.95
CA GLY A 577 -8.54 4.03 -12.35
C GLY A 577 -9.43 5.07 -13.03
N MET A 578 -10.73 5.01 -12.80
CA MET A 578 -11.71 6.00 -13.28
C MET A 578 -11.34 7.39 -12.76
N LEU A 579 -11.12 7.54 -11.44
CA LEU A 579 -10.73 8.81 -10.82
C LEU A 579 -9.38 9.33 -11.34
N ALA A 580 -8.44 8.43 -11.62
CA ALA A 580 -7.11 8.78 -12.11
C ALA A 580 -7.12 9.21 -13.58
N ARG A 581 -7.93 8.55 -14.43
CA ARG A 581 -7.72 8.52 -15.88
C ARG A 581 -8.79 9.21 -16.72
N LEU A 582 -10.06 9.01 -16.39
CA LEU A 582 -11.22 9.53 -17.11
C LEU A 582 -11.44 10.97 -16.72
#